data_AF-A0A0F9RJ74-F1
#
_entry.id   AF-A0A0F9RJ74-F1
#
_cell.length_a   1.000
_cell.length_b   1.000
_cell.length_c   1.000
_cell.angle_alpha   90.00
_cell.angle_beta   90.00
_cell.angle_gamma   90.00
#
_symmetry.space_group_name_H-M   'P 1'
#
loop_
_entity.id
_entity.type
_entity.pdbx_description
1 polymer ?
#
loop_
_entity_poly.entity_id
_entity_poly.type
_entity_poly.pdbx_seq_one_letter_code
_entity_poly.pdbx_strand_id
1 'polypeptide(L)' 'MVQLKFFDLRTKKPFVTEKFKIEVFNGRTRAVAISPSGSKSVRFVKKDFRK' A
#
# COMPACT_ATOMS: atom_id res chain seq x y z
N MET A 1 -4.00 -13.16 7.86
CA MET A 1 -3.39 -12.41 6.73
C MET A 1 -3.44 -10.93 7.05
N VAL A 2 -2.33 -10.20 6.91
CA VAL A 2 -2.30 -8.77 7.23
C VAL A 2 -2.95 -7.96 6.12
N GLN A 3 -3.93 -7.13 6.47
CA GLN A 3 -4.58 -6.20 5.56
C GLN A 3 -4.11 -4.77 5.82
N LEU A 4 -3.92 -3.99 4.75
CA LEU A 4 -3.54 -2.58 4.86
C LEU A 4 -4.58 -1.70 4.18
N LYS A 5 -4.90 -0.58 4.84
CA LYS A 5 -5.70 0.49 4.27
C LYS A 5 -4.82 1.37 3.38
N PHE A 6 -5.24 1.55 2.14
CA PHE A 6 -4.67 2.45 1.15
C PHE A 6 -5.67 3.53 0.78
N PHE A 7 -5.20 4.55 0.07
CA PHE A 7 -6.05 5.59 -0.50
C PHE A 7 -5.87 5.60 -2.02
N ASP A 8 -6.98 5.50 -2.74
CA ASP A 8 -7.00 5.64 -4.19
C ASP A 8 -7.15 7.12 -4.53
N LEU A 9 -6.09 7.70 -5.09
CA LEU A 9 -6.06 9.12 -5.45
C LEU A 9 -7.01 9.46 -6.61
N ARG A 10 -7.34 8.49 -7.47
CA ARG A 10 -8.21 8.71 -8.63
C ARG A 10 -9.67 8.74 -8.23
N THR A 11 -10.10 7.76 -7.43
CA THR A 11 -11.49 7.69 -6.93
C THR A 11 -11.69 8.49 -5.64
N LYS A 12 -10.60 9.01 -5.04
CA LYS A 12 -10.57 9.70 -3.75
C LYS A 12 -11.19 8.88 -2.61
N LYS A 13 -11.08 7.55 -2.69
CA LYS A 13 -11.68 6.62 -1.72
C LYS A 13 -10.62 5.78 -1.04
N PRO A 14 -10.77 5.51 0.27
CA PRO A 14 -9.96 4.49 0.92
C PRO A 14 -10.38 3.09 0.45
N PHE A 15 -9.42 2.17 0.44
CA PHE A 15 -9.68 0.76 0.24
C PHE A 15 -8.75 -0.08 1.10
N VAL A 16 -9.13 -1.33 1.36
CA VAL A 16 -8.34 -2.25 2.18
C VAL A 16 -7.98 -3.46 1.31
N THR A 17 -6.73 -3.91 1.40
CA THR A 17 -6.29 -5.09 0.64
C THR A 17 -5.16 -5.83 1.35
N GLU A 18 -5.10 -7.13 1.11
CA GLU A 18 -3.97 -8.02 1.38
C GLU A 18 -3.04 -8.18 0.17
N LYS A 19 -3.46 -7.69 -1.01
CA LYS A 19 -2.72 -7.76 -2.27
C LYS A 19 -1.81 -6.54 -2.41
N PHE A 20 -0.77 -6.51 -1.59
CA PHE A 20 0.29 -5.51 -1.67
C PHE A 20 1.68 -6.16 -1.67
N LYS A 21 2.67 -5.42 -2.17
CA LYS A 21 4.10 -5.72 -2.09
C LYS A 21 4.77 -4.76 -1.11
N ILE A 22 5.76 -5.25 -0.38
CA ILE A 22 6.62 -4.41 0.46
C ILE A 22 7.90 -4.10 -0.32
N GLU A 23 8.26 -2.81 -0.37
CA GLU A 23 9.45 -2.31 -1.04
C GLU A 23 10.19 -1.34 -0.13
N VAL A 24 11.51 -1.25 -0.26
CA VAL A 24 12.32 -0.22 0.38
C VAL A 24 12.64 0.85 -0.66
N PHE A 25 12.31 2.10 -0.38
CA PHE A 25 12.58 3.25 -1.24
C PHE A 25 13.17 4.39 -0.41
N ASN A 26 14.36 4.86 -0.79
CA ASN A 26 15.12 5.88 -0.05
C ASN A 26 15.24 5.58 1.45
N GLY A 27 15.55 4.33 1.79
CA GLY A 27 15.69 3.88 3.19
C GLY A 27 14.38 3.74 3.98
N ARG A 28 13.22 3.99 3.35
CA ARG A 28 11.89 3.85 3.97
C ARG A 28 11.17 2.62 3.41
N THR A 29 10.56 1.85 4.28
CA THR A 29 9.72 0.71 3.89
C THR A 29 8.32 1.22 3.53
N ARG A 30 7.83 0.81 2.36
CA ARG A 30 6.50 1.15 1.85
C ARG A 30 5.77 -0.09 1.35
N ALA A 31 4.47 -0.11 1.55
CA ALA A 31 3.56 -1.04 0.91
C ALA A 31 3.02 -0.41 -0.39
N VAL A 32 2.97 -1.20 -1.46
CA VAL A 32 2.47 -0.81 -2.77
C VAL A 32 1.35 -1.76 -3.17
N ALA A 33 0.20 -1.21 -3.53
CA ALA A 33 -0.97 -1.97 -3.99
C ALA A 33 -1.54 -1.36 -5.28
N ILE A 34 -2.29 -2.17 -6.03
CA ILE A 34 -3.12 -1.68 -7.12
C ILE A 34 -4.50 -1.35 -6.55
N SER A 35 -4.92 -0.11 -6.73
CA SER A 35 -6.24 0.37 -6.33
C SER A 35 -7.35 -0.14 -7.26
N PRO A 36 -8.62 -0.11 -6.84
CA PRO A 36 -9.75 -0.49 -7.70
C PRO A 36 -9.83 0.31 -9.01
N SER A 37 -9.31 1.54 -9.03
CA SER A 37 -9.24 2.36 -10.24
C SER A 37 -8.12 1.99 -11.22
N GLY A 38 -7.34 0.96 -10.89
CA GLY A 38 -6.15 0.54 -11.64
C GLY A 38 -4.88 1.35 -11.34
N SER A 39 -4.96 2.36 -10.48
CA SER A 39 -3.82 3.22 -10.14
C SER A 39 -2.93 2.59 -9.05
N LYS A 40 -1.62 2.88 -9.05
CA LYS A 40 -0.74 2.49 -7.94
C LYS A 40 -1.04 3.34 -6.71
N SER A 41 -1.25 2.68 -5.57
CA SER A 41 -1.37 3.30 -4.25
C SER A 41 -0.21 2.87 -3.36
N VAL A 42 0.32 3.83 -2.58
CA VAL A 42 1.49 3.63 -1.72
C VAL A 42 1.14 4.02 -0.28
N ARG A 43 1.65 3.26 0.68
CA ARG A 43 1.57 3.58 2.11
C ARG A 43 2.90 3.29 2.80
N PHE A 44 3.43 4.24 3.57
CA PHE A 44 4.60 3.99 4.40
C PHE A 44 4.26 3.07 5.57
N VAL A 45 5.14 2.12 5.87
CA VAL A 45 5.03 1.16 6.97
C VAL A 45 6.30 1.17 7.80
N LYS A 46 6.28 0.54 8.98
CA LYS A 46 7.48 0.38 9.82
C LYS A 46 8.55 -0.41 9.08
N LYS A 47 9.83 -0.15 9.41
CA LYS A 47 11.00 -0.75 8.76
C LYS A 47 10.93 -2.29 8.69
N ASP A 48 10.37 -2.90 9.74
CA ASP A 48 10.30 -4.36 9.92
C ASP A 48 8.90 -4.94 9.66
N PHE A 49 8.06 -4.23 8.92
CA PHE A 49 6.73 -4.71 8.58
C PHE A 49 6.80 -5.96 7.69
N ARG A 50 6.21 -7.06 8.16
CA ARG A 50 6.09 -8.34 7.45
C ARG A 50 4.60 -8.64 7.17
N LYS A 51 4.35 -9.29 6.04
CA LYS A 51 3.01 -9.63 5.54
C LYS A 51 2.41 -10.84 6.24
#